data_AF-A0A0D7AH10-F1
#
_entry.id   AF-A0A0D7AH10-F1
#
_cell.length_a   1.000
_cell.length_b   1.000
_cell.length_c   1.000
_cell.angle_alpha   90.00
_cell.angle_beta   90.00
_cell.angle_gamma   90.00
#
_symmetry.space_group_name_H-M   'P 1'
#
loop_
_entity.id
_entity.type
_entity.pdbx_description
1 polymer ?
#
loop_
_entity_poly.entity_id
_entity_poly.type
_entity_poly.pdbx_seq_one_letter_code
_entity_poly.pdbx_strand_id
1 'polypeptide(L)'
;MGGNQSLPKITPQDKAILDGTSYDNTRRRLIQTILDREHAIAKAHLAAGQKERAVIALRRRKYQESLLVKTDGQLENLEQLVSTIEFSLVEVSVLHGLKQGNQVLQEIHKEMNIESVEKLLEETQEAQEYQRVCCTACAVSTCLI
;
A
#
# COMPACT_ATOMS: atom_id res chain seq x y z
N MET A 1 32.17 10.55 -13.21
CA MET A 1 31.17 9.50 -13.50
C MET A 1 29.80 10.08 -13.21
N GLY A 2 29.19 10.70 -14.22
CA GLY A 2 27.96 11.47 -14.07
C GLY A 2 26.71 10.63 -14.37
N GLY A 3 25.73 10.76 -13.48
CA GLY A 3 24.32 10.96 -13.83
C GLY A 3 23.66 9.91 -14.73
N ASN A 4 23.16 8.84 -14.11
CA ASN A 4 21.89 8.26 -14.52
C ASN A 4 21.04 8.16 -13.25
N GLN A 5 20.51 9.31 -12.81
CA GLN A 5 19.35 9.28 -11.91
C GLN A 5 18.24 8.64 -12.73
N SER A 6 17.91 7.37 -12.42
CA SER A 6 16.77 6.70 -13.03
C SER A 6 15.55 7.58 -12.76
N LEU A 7 15.05 8.23 -13.81
CA LEU A 7 13.79 8.95 -13.75
C LEU A 7 12.77 8.00 -13.09
N PRO A 8 12.07 8.42 -12.03
CA PRO A 8 11.06 7.58 -11.41
C PRO A 8 10.10 7.15 -12.51
N LYS A 9 9.97 5.83 -12.72
CA LYS A 9 9.09 5.28 -13.73
C LYS A 9 7.67 5.61 -13.31
N ILE A 10 7.15 6.72 -13.83
CA ILE A 10 5.79 7.17 -13.60
C ILE A 10 4.89 6.03 -14.05
N THR A 11 4.24 5.41 -13.09
CA THR A 11 3.34 4.30 -13.36
C THR A 11 2.08 4.83 -14.05
N PRO A 12 1.38 4.05 -14.88
CA PRO A 12 0.11 4.48 -15.47
C PRO A 12 -0.92 4.89 -14.39
N GLN A 13 -0.79 4.36 -13.18
CA GLN A 13 -1.55 4.72 -11.99
C GLN A 13 -1.25 6.16 -11.55
N ASP A 14 0.03 6.53 -11.41
CA ASP A 14 0.44 7.89 -11.05
C ASP A 14 -0.07 8.93 -12.05
N LYS A 15 -0.08 8.59 -13.35
CA LYS A 15 -0.64 9.46 -14.40
C LYS A 15 -2.14 9.63 -14.24
N ALA A 16 -2.87 8.56 -13.99
CA ALA A 16 -4.32 8.63 -13.79
C ALA A 16 -4.70 9.46 -12.56
N ILE A 17 -3.91 9.36 -11.47
CA ILE A 17 -4.08 10.16 -10.25
C ILE A 17 -3.79 11.64 -10.54
N LEU A 18 -2.67 11.93 -11.21
CA LEU A 18 -2.26 13.30 -11.51
C LEU A 18 -3.23 14.00 -12.48
N ASP A 19 -3.69 13.28 -13.50
CA ASP A 19 -4.67 13.80 -14.46
C ASP A 19 -5.99 14.08 -13.74
N GLY A 20 -6.51 13.14 -12.94
CA GLY A 20 -7.76 13.32 -12.19
C GLY A 20 -7.74 14.58 -11.31
N THR A 21 -6.68 14.79 -10.54
CA THR A 21 -6.56 15.96 -9.64
C THR A 21 -6.45 17.29 -10.40
N SER A 22 -5.78 17.31 -11.57
CA SER A 22 -5.60 18.51 -12.40
C SER A 22 -6.83 18.89 -13.24
N TYR A 23 -7.71 17.95 -13.56
CA TYR A 23 -9.00 18.26 -14.21
C TYR A 23 -10.01 18.80 -13.19
N ASP A 24 -9.92 18.39 -11.93
CA ASP A 24 -10.88 18.76 -10.89
C ASP A 24 -10.72 20.21 -10.40
N ASN A 25 -9.49 20.61 -10.11
CA ASN A 25 -9.16 21.96 -9.63
C ASN A 25 -9.41 23.03 -10.71
N THR A 26 -9.21 22.73 -11.99
CA THR A 26 -9.55 23.62 -13.10
C THR A 26 -11.07 23.78 -13.26
N ARG A 27 -11.83 22.68 -13.15
CA ARG A 27 -13.30 22.70 -13.21
C ARG A 27 -13.92 23.47 -12.05
N ARG A 28 -13.41 23.30 -10.82
CA ARG A 28 -13.86 24.08 -9.64
C ARG A 28 -13.66 25.58 -9.83
N ARG A 29 -12.49 26.00 -10.33
CA ARG A 29 -12.22 27.41 -10.61
C ARG A 29 -13.18 27.99 -11.65
N LEU A 30 -13.47 27.25 -12.71
CA LEU A 30 -14.44 27.68 -13.73
C LEU A 30 -15.85 27.84 -13.15
N ILE A 31 -16.32 26.88 -12.35
CA ILE A 31 -17.66 26.97 -11.73
C ILE A 31 -17.72 28.14 -10.74
N GLN A 32 -16.67 28.38 -9.95
CA GLN A 32 -16.60 29.52 -9.03
C GLN A 32 -16.79 30.86 -9.79
N THR A 33 -16.11 31.03 -10.92
CA THR A 33 -16.26 32.25 -11.74
C THR A 33 -17.68 32.41 -12.31
N ILE A 34 -18.37 31.31 -12.61
CA ILE A 34 -19.77 31.33 -13.07
C ILE A 34 -20.70 31.74 -11.92
N LEU A 35 -20.50 31.21 -10.71
CA LEU A 35 -21.29 31.56 -9.53
C LEU A 35 -21.17 33.05 -9.17
N ASP A 36 -19.96 33.58 -9.21
CA ASP A 36 -19.69 35.00 -8.95
C ASP A 36 -20.40 35.89 -9.98
N ARG A 37 -20.38 35.47 -11.26
CA ARG A 37 -21.10 36.16 -12.34
C ARG A 37 -22.61 36.10 -12.16
N GLU A 38 -23.17 34.94 -11.80
CA GLU A 38 -24.62 34.81 -11.53
C GLU A 38 -25.05 35.65 -10.32
N HIS A 39 -24.19 35.78 -9.31
CA HIS A 39 -24.45 36.66 -8.16
C HIS A 39 -24.42 38.14 -8.54
N ALA A 40 -23.48 38.56 -9.38
CA ALA A 40 -23.44 39.93 -9.90
C ALA A 40 -24.70 40.26 -10.73
N ILE A 41 -25.16 39.33 -11.57
CA ILE A 41 -26.39 39.46 -12.35
C ILE A 41 -27.62 39.57 -11.43
N ALA A 42 -27.70 38.76 -10.38
CA ALA A 42 -28.78 38.85 -9.39
C ALA A 42 -28.81 40.23 -8.69
N LYS A 43 -27.64 40.78 -8.31
CA LYS A 43 -27.53 42.13 -7.74
C LYS A 43 -28.00 43.21 -8.72
N ALA A 44 -27.64 43.10 -10.00
CA ALA A 44 -28.08 44.03 -11.03
C ALA A 44 -29.61 43.99 -11.23
N HIS A 45 -30.22 42.80 -11.23
CA HIS A 45 -31.68 42.67 -11.33
C HIS A 45 -32.42 43.22 -10.11
N LEU A 46 -31.84 43.09 -8.90
CA LEU A 46 -32.39 43.72 -7.69
C LEU A 46 -32.34 45.25 -7.77
N ALA A 47 -31.23 45.82 -8.24
CA ALA A 47 -31.09 47.26 -8.44
C ALA A 47 -32.08 47.81 -9.49
N ALA A 48 -32.37 47.03 -10.53
CA ALA A 48 -33.36 47.36 -11.56
C ALA A 48 -34.82 47.10 -11.15
N GLY A 49 -35.09 46.69 -9.90
CA GLY A 49 -36.44 46.39 -9.39
C GLY A 49 -37.07 45.09 -9.93
N GLN A 50 -36.34 44.29 -10.71
CA GLN A 50 -36.82 43.05 -11.34
C GLN A 50 -36.65 41.85 -10.41
N LYS A 51 -37.48 41.78 -9.36
CA LYS A 51 -37.41 40.75 -8.31
C LYS A 51 -37.53 39.31 -8.83
N GLU A 52 -38.44 39.04 -9.76
CA GLU A 52 -38.66 37.68 -10.28
C GLU A 52 -37.42 37.12 -10.99
N ARG A 53 -36.76 37.95 -11.82
CA ARG A 53 -35.53 37.57 -12.53
C ARG A 53 -34.36 37.36 -11.57
N ALA A 54 -34.27 38.18 -10.52
CA ALA A 54 -33.27 37.99 -9.48
C ALA A 54 -33.45 36.65 -8.74
N VAL A 55 -34.68 36.25 -8.43
CA VAL A 55 -34.97 34.96 -7.78
C VAL A 55 -34.59 33.77 -8.66
N ILE A 56 -34.85 33.85 -9.97
CA ILE A 56 -34.46 32.80 -10.92
C ILE A 56 -32.92 32.64 -10.97
N ALA A 57 -32.19 33.76 -11.04
CA ALA A 57 -30.74 33.75 -11.02
C ALA A 57 -30.19 33.14 -9.72
N LEU A 58 -30.76 33.50 -8.56
CA LEU A 58 -30.36 32.94 -7.26
C LEU A 58 -30.68 31.43 -7.14
N ARG A 59 -31.81 30.97 -7.70
CA ARG A 59 -32.15 29.53 -7.71
C ARG A 59 -31.17 28.73 -8.57
N ARG A 60 -30.79 29.27 -9.74
CA ARG A 60 -29.79 28.65 -10.63
C ARG A 60 -28.42 28.55 -9.93
N ARG A 61 -28.02 29.62 -9.22
CA ARG A 61 -26.80 29.63 -8.41
C ARG A 61 -26.83 28.56 -7.32
N LYS A 62 -27.92 28.49 -6.54
CA LYS A 62 -28.09 27.48 -5.47
C LYS A 62 -28.04 26.05 -6.01
N TYR A 63 -28.61 25.81 -7.20
CA TYR A 63 -28.53 24.51 -7.84
C TYR A 63 -27.08 24.13 -8.21
N GLN A 64 -26.31 25.05 -8.78
CA GLN A 64 -24.89 24.85 -9.09
C GLN A 64 -24.05 24.64 -7.82
N GLU A 65 -24.29 25.40 -6.76
CA GLU A 65 -23.67 25.18 -5.45
C GLU A 65 -23.98 23.77 -4.91
N SER A 66 -25.22 23.30 -5.02
CA SER A 66 -25.58 21.94 -4.59
C SER A 66 -24.92 20.85 -5.44
N LEU A 67 -24.67 21.13 -6.73
CA LEU A 67 -23.98 20.21 -7.61
C LEU A 67 -22.49 20.12 -7.25
N LEU A 68 -21.86 21.26 -6.92
CA LEU A 68 -20.48 21.30 -6.42
C LEU A 68 -20.32 20.44 -5.18
N VAL A 69 -21.18 20.61 -4.17
CA VAL A 69 -21.10 19.83 -2.92
C VAL A 69 -21.21 18.32 -3.19
N LYS A 70 -22.06 17.91 -4.13
CA LYS A 70 -22.17 16.50 -4.52
C LYS A 70 -20.89 16.01 -5.19
N THR A 71 -20.30 16.80 -6.08
CA THR A 71 -19.04 16.45 -6.76
C THR A 71 -17.87 16.43 -5.78
N ASP A 72 -17.84 17.34 -4.80
CA ASP A 72 -16.81 17.34 -3.75
C ASP A 72 -16.90 16.06 -2.91
N GLY A 73 -18.11 15.62 -2.53
CA GLY A 73 -18.30 14.35 -1.84
C GLY A 73 -17.93 13.13 -2.70
N GLN A 74 -18.18 13.19 -4.02
CA GLN A 74 -17.73 12.14 -4.94
C GLN A 74 -16.21 12.08 -5.03
N LEU A 75 -15.53 13.23 -4.98
CA LEU A 75 -14.07 13.28 -4.96
C LEU A 75 -13.50 12.66 -3.69
N GLU A 76 -14.04 13.00 -2.52
CA GLU A 76 -13.60 12.43 -1.24
C GLU A 76 -13.72 10.90 -1.25
N ASN A 77 -14.81 10.38 -1.80
CA ASN A 77 -14.98 8.94 -1.98
C ASN A 77 -13.92 8.33 -2.91
N LEU A 78 -13.56 9.01 -4.01
CA LEU A 78 -12.50 8.55 -4.90
C LEU A 78 -11.14 8.57 -4.21
N GLU A 79 -10.82 9.59 -3.43
CA GLU A 79 -9.57 9.68 -2.66
C GLU A 79 -9.46 8.53 -1.65
N GLN A 80 -10.55 8.21 -0.95
CA GLN A 80 -10.61 7.07 -0.02
C GLN A 80 -10.41 5.73 -0.75
N LEU A 81 -11.03 5.55 -1.92
CA LEU A 81 -10.87 4.33 -2.73
C LEU A 81 -9.43 4.17 -3.23
N VAL A 82 -8.80 5.25 -3.70
CA VAL A 82 -7.40 5.23 -4.14
C VAL A 82 -6.48 4.86 -2.98
N SER A 83 -6.65 5.49 -1.82
CA SER A 83 -5.87 5.16 -0.61
C SER A 83 -6.01 3.69 -0.20
N THR A 84 -7.23 3.15 -0.30
CA THR A 84 -7.49 1.72 -0.01
C THR A 84 -6.74 0.81 -0.97
N ILE A 85 -6.75 1.13 -2.28
CA ILE A 85 -6.04 0.34 -3.30
C ILE A 85 -4.53 0.40 -3.07
N GLU A 86 -3.98 1.57 -2.76
CA GLU A 86 -2.55 1.74 -2.45
C GLU A 86 -2.14 0.88 -1.25
N PHE A 87 -2.96 0.86 -0.20
CA PHE A 87 -2.72 0.02 0.96
C PHE A 87 -2.74 -1.48 0.59
N SER A 88 -3.72 -1.93 -0.20
CA SER A 88 -3.78 -3.32 -0.67
C SER A 88 -2.58 -3.70 -1.55
N LEU A 89 -2.06 -2.78 -2.36
CA LEU A 89 -0.84 -3.02 -3.16
C LEU A 89 0.40 -3.20 -2.29
N VAL A 90 0.53 -2.41 -1.22
CA VAL A 90 1.59 -2.58 -0.22
C VAL A 90 1.47 -3.92 0.49
N GLU A 91 0.25 -4.29 0.91
CA GLU A 91 -0.01 -5.56 1.58
C GLU A 91 0.40 -6.77 0.73
N VAL A 92 0.03 -6.77 -0.56
CA VAL A 92 0.44 -7.81 -1.52
C VAL A 92 1.96 -7.87 -1.65
N SER A 93 2.64 -6.72 -1.69
CA SER A 93 4.09 -6.65 -1.79
C SER A 93 4.78 -7.21 -0.55
N VAL A 94 4.28 -6.91 0.65
CA VAL A 94 4.77 -7.46 1.92
C VAL A 94 4.57 -8.97 1.97
N LEU A 95 3.38 -9.46 1.60
CA LEU A 95 3.10 -10.89 1.55
C LEU A 95 4.03 -11.62 0.55
N HIS A 96 4.30 -11.01 -0.60
CA HIS A 96 5.24 -11.57 -1.56
C HIS A 96 6.67 -11.64 -0.99
N GLY A 97 7.12 -10.57 -0.32
CA GLY A 97 8.42 -10.55 0.36
C GLY A 97 8.54 -11.62 1.46
N LEU A 98 7.51 -11.80 2.29
CA LEU A 98 7.46 -12.86 3.30
C LEU A 98 7.49 -14.26 2.69
N LYS A 99 6.81 -14.46 1.56
CA LYS A 99 6.82 -15.75 0.84
C LYS A 99 8.20 -16.07 0.29
N GLN A 100 8.87 -15.10 -0.35
CA GLN A 100 10.24 -15.26 -0.82
C GLN A 100 11.21 -15.50 0.34
N GLY A 101 11.10 -14.74 1.43
CA GLY A 101 11.91 -14.94 2.63
C GLY A 101 11.75 -16.34 3.22
N ASN A 102 10.52 -16.87 3.29
CA ASN A 102 10.27 -18.24 3.73
C ASN A 102 10.90 -19.30 2.80
N GLN A 103 10.90 -19.08 1.49
CA GLN A 103 11.57 -19.98 0.54
C GLN A 103 13.08 -20.02 0.78
N VAL A 104 13.71 -18.85 0.92
CA VAL A 104 15.14 -18.74 1.23
C VAL A 104 15.47 -19.38 2.58
N LEU A 105 14.63 -19.18 3.61
CA LEU A 105 14.81 -19.84 4.91
C LEU A 105 14.69 -21.37 4.83
N GLN A 106 13.80 -21.89 3.98
CA GLN A 106 13.69 -23.33 3.73
C GLN A 106 14.94 -23.89 3.03
N GLU A 107 15.54 -23.14 2.11
CA GLU A 107 16.79 -23.52 1.45
C GLU A 107 17.95 -23.55 2.46
N ILE A 108 18.11 -22.48 3.26
CA ILE A 108 19.12 -22.42 4.34
C ILE A 108 18.92 -23.57 5.34
N HIS A 109 17.67 -23.88 5.72
CA HIS A 109 17.38 -24.98 6.65
C HIS A 109 17.73 -26.36 6.07
N LYS A 110 17.59 -26.56 4.75
CA LYS A 110 18.01 -27.80 4.07
C LYS A 110 19.52 -27.94 4.05
N GLU A 111 20.23 -26.87 3.73
CA GLU A 111 21.71 -26.84 3.72
C GLU A 111 22.28 -27.08 5.12
N MET A 112 21.74 -26.41 6.15
CA MET A 112 22.17 -26.62 7.53
C MET A 112 21.88 -28.04 8.05
N ASN A 113 20.73 -28.63 7.73
CA ASN A 113 20.38 -29.98 8.21
C ASN A 113 21.32 -31.06 7.66
N ILE A 114 21.81 -30.97 6.41
CA ILE A 114 22.68 -32.03 5.86
C ILE A 114 24.02 -32.05 6.60
N GLU A 115 24.65 -30.88 6.74
CA GLU A 115 25.97 -30.77 7.39
C GLU A 115 25.92 -31.04 8.90
N SER A 116 24.79 -30.76 9.56
CA SER A 116 24.63 -30.99 11.00
C SER A 116 24.10 -32.39 11.33
N VAL A 117 23.30 -33.02 10.47
CA VAL A 117 22.83 -34.41 10.68
C VAL A 117 23.97 -35.40 10.47
N GLU A 118 24.85 -35.22 9.48
CA GLU A 118 26.01 -36.11 9.30
C GLU A 118 26.97 -36.03 10.49
N LYS A 119 27.29 -34.82 10.97
CA LYS A 119 28.12 -34.63 12.17
C LYS A 119 27.47 -35.17 13.45
N LEU A 120 26.16 -34.99 13.63
CA LEU A 120 25.45 -35.55 14.79
C LEU A 120 25.36 -37.08 14.74
N LEU A 121 25.25 -37.68 13.54
CA LEU A 121 25.28 -39.14 13.39
C LEU A 121 26.68 -39.69 13.70
N GLU A 122 27.75 -39.02 13.24
CA GLU A 122 29.12 -39.39 13.59
C GLU A 122 29.37 -39.26 15.11
N GLU A 123 29.04 -38.12 15.72
CA GLU A 123 29.23 -37.89 17.16
C GLU A 123 28.40 -38.86 18.03
N THR A 124 27.18 -39.22 17.61
CA THR A 124 26.35 -40.19 18.35
C THR A 124 26.82 -41.63 18.18
N GLN A 125 27.36 -41.98 17.02
CA GLN A 125 27.91 -43.30 16.75
C GLN A 125 29.22 -43.50 17.52
N GLU A 126 30.11 -42.49 17.53
CA GLU A 126 31.33 -42.48 18.35
C GLU A 126 31.01 -42.53 19.86
N ALA A 127 30.01 -41.79 20.33
CA ALA A 127 29.59 -41.84 21.73
C ALA A 127 29.02 -43.23 22.12
N GLN A 128 28.27 -43.88 21.23
CA GLN A 128 27.78 -45.25 21.46
C GLN A 128 28.93 -46.27 21.49
N GLU A 129 29.91 -46.14 20.60
CA GLU A 129 31.10 -47.01 20.58
C GLU A 129 31.93 -46.82 21.84
N TYR A 130 32.18 -45.58 22.26
CA TYR A 130 32.87 -45.27 23.51
C TYR A 130 32.14 -45.88 24.72
N GLN A 131 30.82 -45.76 24.77
CA GLN A 131 30.03 -46.34 25.86
C GLN A 131 30.03 -47.87 25.85
N ARG A 132 30.05 -48.51 24.68
CA ARG A 132 30.20 -49.97 24.57
C ARG A 132 31.57 -50.43 25.04
N VAL A 133 32.65 -49.74 24.65
CA VAL A 133 34.01 -50.08 25.09
C VAL A 133 34.16 -49.87 26.60
N CYS A 134 33.64 -48.77 27.14
CA CYS A 134 33.65 -48.51 28.58
C CYS A 134 32.83 -49.55 29.36
N CYS A 135 31.63 -49.89 28.90
CA CYS A 135 30.75 -50.84 29.57
C CYS A 135 31.29 -52.29 29.50
N THR A 136 31.89 -52.68 28.38
CA THR A 136 32.57 -53.98 28.25
C THR A 136 33.83 -54.05 29.11
N ALA A 137 34.64 -53.00 29.16
CA ALA A 137 35.78 -52.93 30.07
C ALA A 137 35.36 -53.01 31.55
N CYS A 138 34.25 -52.35 31.90
CA CYS A 138 33.71 -52.38 33.26
C CYS A 138 33.20 -53.79 33.64
N ALA A 139 32.56 -54.51 32.71
CA ALA A 139 32.08 -55.88 32.91
C ALA A 139 33.20 -56.92 33.05
N VAL A 140 34.32 -56.76 32.32
CA VAL A 140 35.48 -57.66 32.46
C VAL A 140 36.18 -57.44 33.80
N SER A 141 36.22 -56.19 34.29
CA SER A 141 36.88 -55.87 35.56
C SER A 141 36.08 -56.28 36.80
N THR A 142 34.74 -56.38 36.72
CA THR A 142 33.90 -56.89 37.84
C THR A 142 33.77 -58.41 37.88
N CYS A 143 34.07 -59.13 36.79
CA CYS A 143 34.04 -60.60 36.75
C CYS A 143 35.36 -61.28 37.18
N LEU A 144 36.42 -60.51 37.44
CA LEU A 144 37.77 -61.01 37.76
C LEU A 144 38.19 -60.80 39.23
N ILE A 145 37.24 -60.41 40.10
CA ILE A 145 37.37 -60.37 41.57
C ILE A 145 36.23 -61.20 42.14
#